data_AF-A0A3C0VEX2-F1
#
_entry.id   AF-A0A3C0VEX2-F1
#
_cell.length_a   1.000
_cell.length_b   1.000
_cell.length_c   1.000
_cell.angle_alpha   90.00
_cell.angle_beta   90.00
_cell.angle_gamma   90.00
#
_symmetry.space_group_name_H-M   'P 1'
#
loop_
_entity.id
_entity.type
_entity.pdbx_description
1 polymer ?
#
loop_
_entity_poly.entity_id
_entity_poly.type
_entity_poly.pdbx_seq_one_letter_code
_entity_poly.pdbx_strand_id
1 'polypeptide(L)'
;VDLDALLAEPAAKRERSLQDRADRKLTDTVKKAVAVASTVEDLHAALVPVIDADATPDLVQKGAMALQPSEERRRSGSHYTPRTLTEPIVRATLEPLLARLRGPDGRPPRPAQILELKVCDPAMGSGAFLVEACRQLGDALLEAWHAHGETPPIPADEDEVVFARRLIAQRCLYGVDRNPVAVDLAKVSLWLVTLAKDHALTFLAHALRHGDSLVGLSRKQIEAFHWDPDAPRFEAGWESERTRQHLRKAAELRSRIREADETVSDW
;
A
#
# COMPACT_ATOMS: atom_id res chain seq x y z
N VAL A 1 -16.85 9.67 23.17
CA VAL A 1 -17.06 10.40 24.45
C VAL A 1 -18.24 9.76 25.13
N ASP A 2 -18.14 9.43 26.42
CA ASP A 2 -19.27 8.94 27.21
C ASP A 2 -20.19 10.12 27.59
N LEU A 3 -21.44 10.10 27.11
CA LEU A 3 -22.39 11.20 27.31
C LEU A 3 -22.99 11.21 28.72
N ASP A 4 -23.14 10.05 29.37
CA ASP A 4 -23.61 9.96 30.75
C ASP A 4 -22.58 10.59 31.69
N ALA A 5 -21.30 10.26 31.48
CA ALA A 5 -20.20 10.85 32.23
C ALA A 5 -20.09 12.37 31.98
N LEU A 6 -20.30 12.82 30.75
CA LEU A 6 -20.25 14.25 30.40
C LEU A 6 -21.41 15.05 31.00
N LEU A 7 -22.61 14.47 31.05
CA LEU A 7 -23.78 15.10 31.66
C LEU A 7 -23.60 15.30 33.18
N ALA A 8 -22.92 14.36 33.84
CA ALA A 8 -22.59 14.45 35.27
C ALA A 8 -21.54 15.54 35.59
N GLU A 9 -20.76 16.00 34.60
CA GLU A 9 -19.79 17.08 34.78
C GLU A 9 -20.50 18.46 34.85
N PRO A 10 -19.97 19.41 35.66
CA PRO A 10 -20.49 20.78 35.68
C PRO A 10 -20.47 21.41 34.28
N ALA A 11 -21.53 22.11 33.88
CA ALA A 11 -21.67 22.69 32.55
C ALA A 11 -20.45 23.51 32.10
N ALA A 12 -19.85 24.28 33.01
CA ALA A 12 -18.64 25.08 32.75
C ALA A 12 -17.37 24.26 32.44
N LYS A 13 -17.34 22.97 32.78
CA LYS A 13 -16.19 22.06 32.54
C LYS A 13 -16.36 21.20 31.29
N ARG A 14 -17.59 21.02 30.81
CA ARG A 14 -17.91 20.14 29.67
C ARG A 14 -17.15 20.53 28.39
N GLU A 15 -17.01 21.82 28.11
CA GLU A 15 -16.24 22.32 26.96
C GLU A 15 -14.79 21.84 27.00
N ARG A 16 -14.11 22.07 28.12
CA ARG A 16 -12.70 21.70 28.28
C ARG A 16 -12.52 20.18 28.27
N SER A 17 -13.42 19.44 28.91
CA SER A 17 -13.42 17.97 28.92
C SER A 17 -13.59 17.39 27.51
N LEU A 18 -14.49 17.96 26.70
CA LEU A 18 -14.65 17.59 25.29
C LEU A 18 -13.41 17.91 24.47
N GLN A 19 -12.80 19.08 24.68
CA GLN A 19 -11.60 19.48 23.97
C GLN A 19 -10.39 18.59 24.32
N ASP A 20 -10.21 18.26 25.60
CA ASP A 20 -9.12 17.40 26.08
C ASP A 20 -9.30 15.95 25.60
N ARG A 21 -10.54 15.44 25.51
CA ARG A 21 -10.81 14.05 25.08
C ARG A 21 -10.92 13.86 23.57
N ALA A 22 -11.30 14.90 22.81
CA ALA A 22 -11.57 14.79 21.38
C ALA A 22 -10.62 15.61 20.49
N ASP A 23 -9.65 16.35 21.07
CA ASP A 23 -8.69 17.21 20.35
C ASP A 23 -9.38 18.15 19.33
N ARG A 24 -10.60 18.60 19.66
CA ARG A 24 -11.45 19.38 18.75
C ARG A 24 -11.98 20.63 19.44
N LYS A 25 -11.78 21.79 18.80
CA LYS A 25 -12.41 23.05 19.22
C LYS A 25 -13.88 23.06 18.80
N LEU A 26 -14.77 23.28 19.77
CA LEU A 26 -16.19 23.44 19.51
C LEU A 26 -16.48 24.84 18.95
N THR A 27 -17.48 24.94 18.06
CA THR A 27 -18.00 26.23 17.60
C THR A 27 -18.83 26.89 18.70
N ASP A 28 -18.97 28.22 18.68
CA ASP A 28 -19.70 28.96 19.73
C ASP A 28 -21.16 28.51 19.87
N THR A 29 -21.78 28.08 18.76
CA THR A 29 -23.13 27.49 18.75
C THR A 29 -23.19 26.19 19.55
N VAL A 30 -22.23 25.29 19.32
CA VAL A 30 -22.17 23.98 20.00
C VAL A 30 -21.82 24.16 21.48
N LYS A 31 -20.92 25.09 21.83
CA LYS A 31 -20.59 25.40 23.23
C LYS A 31 -21.82 25.80 24.04
N LYS A 32 -22.65 26.69 23.49
CA LYS A 32 -23.89 27.14 24.14
C LYS A 32 -24.88 25.99 24.28
N ALA A 33 -25.03 25.16 23.26
CA ALA A 33 -25.92 24.00 23.29
C ALA A 33 -25.48 22.96 24.35
N VAL A 34 -24.18 22.64 24.42
CA VAL A 34 -23.61 21.70 25.42
C VAL A 34 -23.74 22.23 26.86
N ALA A 35 -23.64 23.54 27.05
CA ALA A 35 -23.76 24.16 28.37
C ALA A 35 -25.20 24.14 28.92
N VAL A 36 -26.21 24.21 28.05
CA VAL A 36 -27.63 24.22 28.44
C VAL A 36 -28.23 22.80 28.46
N ALA A 37 -27.57 21.83 27.82
CA ALA A 37 -28.03 20.45 27.74
C ALA A 37 -28.28 19.82 29.13
N SER A 38 -29.47 19.26 29.29
CA SER A 38 -29.99 18.70 30.55
C SER A 38 -30.20 17.20 30.50
N THR A 39 -30.30 16.64 29.29
CA THR A 39 -30.44 15.20 29.03
C THR A 39 -29.32 14.69 28.12
N VAL A 40 -29.20 13.37 27.99
CA VAL A 40 -28.27 12.74 27.04
C VAL A 40 -28.70 13.06 25.60
N GLU A 41 -30.00 13.12 25.34
CA GLU A 41 -30.58 13.50 24.05
C GLU A 41 -30.22 14.95 23.67
N ASP A 42 -30.26 15.88 24.63
CA ASP A 42 -29.84 17.27 24.42
C ASP A 42 -28.35 17.35 24.08
N LEU A 43 -27.51 16.60 24.80
CA LEU A 43 -26.06 16.52 24.54
C LEU A 43 -25.77 15.90 23.18
N HIS A 44 -26.50 14.84 22.82
CA HIS A 44 -26.38 14.21 21.52
C HIS A 44 -26.72 15.21 20.41
N ALA A 45 -27.90 15.83 20.46
CA ALA A 45 -28.34 16.83 19.50
C ALA A 45 -27.36 18.01 19.39
N ALA A 46 -26.79 18.46 20.50
CA ALA A 46 -25.79 19.52 20.53
C ALA A 46 -24.48 19.13 19.80
N LEU A 47 -24.10 17.84 19.85
CA LEU A 47 -22.87 17.32 19.27
C LEU A 47 -23.03 16.81 17.83
N VAL A 48 -24.24 16.54 17.35
CA VAL A 48 -24.52 16.13 15.95
C VAL A 48 -23.78 16.98 14.90
N PRO A 49 -23.67 18.31 15.00
CA PRO A 49 -22.96 19.12 14.00
C PRO A 49 -21.44 18.93 13.98
N VAL A 50 -20.86 18.27 14.99
CA VAL A 50 -19.40 18.12 15.17
C VAL A 50 -18.95 16.66 15.25
N ILE A 51 -19.86 15.70 15.18
CA ILE A 51 -19.50 14.29 15.01
C ILE A 51 -19.16 13.98 13.55
N ASP A 52 -18.33 12.97 13.35
CA ASP A 52 -18.10 12.36 12.05
C ASP A 52 -19.17 11.27 11.87
N ALA A 53 -20.21 11.58 11.09
CA ALA A 53 -21.35 10.67 10.88
C ALA A 53 -20.96 9.41 10.08
N ASP A 54 -19.88 9.44 9.31
CA ASP A 54 -19.39 8.26 8.59
C ASP A 54 -18.68 7.30 9.56
N ALA A 55 -17.99 7.84 10.57
CA ALA A 55 -17.30 7.05 11.58
C ALA A 55 -18.20 6.62 12.75
N THR A 56 -19.19 7.42 13.12
CA THR A 56 -20.14 7.14 14.20
C THR A 56 -21.51 7.70 13.82
N PRO A 57 -22.35 6.89 13.14
CA PRO A 57 -23.63 7.35 12.59
C PRO A 57 -24.63 7.79 13.67
N ASP A 58 -24.55 7.17 14.85
CA ASP A 58 -25.44 7.45 15.98
C ASP A 58 -24.78 7.02 17.32
N LEU A 59 -25.48 7.23 18.43
CA LEU A 59 -25.11 6.82 19.78
C LEU A 59 -24.74 5.33 19.83
N VAL A 60 -23.56 5.07 20.37
CA VAL A 60 -23.04 3.71 20.55
C VAL A 60 -23.42 3.22 21.95
N GLN A 61 -24.08 2.06 22.03
CA GLN A 61 -24.46 1.48 23.32
C GLN A 61 -23.25 1.12 24.16
N LYS A 62 -23.40 1.18 25.49
CA LYS A 62 -22.36 0.76 26.44
C LYS A 62 -21.98 -0.71 26.17
N GLY A 63 -20.70 -0.94 25.91
CA GLY A 63 -20.15 -2.27 25.60
C GLY A 63 -20.04 -2.58 24.11
N ALA A 64 -20.59 -1.74 23.21
CA ALA A 64 -20.33 -1.85 21.79
C ALA A 64 -18.94 -1.29 21.44
N MET A 65 -18.36 -1.81 20.36
CA MET A 65 -17.06 -1.34 19.86
C MET A 65 -17.26 -0.02 19.10
N ALA A 66 -16.48 0.99 19.47
CA ALA A 66 -16.45 2.28 18.78
C ALA A 66 -15.05 2.50 18.19
N LEU A 67 -15.00 3.11 17.00
CA LEU A 67 -13.74 3.50 16.37
C LEU A 67 -13.18 4.73 17.08
N GLN A 68 -12.08 4.58 17.81
CA GLN A 68 -11.38 5.70 18.43
C GLN A 68 -10.16 6.08 17.59
N PRO A 69 -10.10 7.32 17.05
CA PRO A 69 -8.88 7.82 16.44
C PRO A 69 -7.77 7.89 17.50
N SER A 70 -6.64 7.25 17.25
CA SER A 70 -5.45 7.37 18.11
C SER A 70 -4.40 8.27 17.45
N GLU A 71 -3.62 8.99 18.27
CA GLU A 71 -2.43 9.70 17.80
C GLU A 71 -1.37 8.75 17.20
N GLU A 72 -1.49 7.47 17.48
CA GLU A 72 -0.62 6.42 16.97
C GLU A 72 -0.58 6.42 15.44
N ARG A 73 -1.69 6.71 14.75
CA ARG A 73 -1.73 6.87 13.29
C ARG A 73 -0.86 8.02 12.78
N ARG A 74 -0.84 9.17 13.49
CA ARG A 74 0.02 10.32 13.19
C ARG A 74 1.48 9.99 13.47
N ARG A 75 1.77 9.28 14.57
CA ARG A 75 3.13 8.91 14.99
C ARG A 75 3.76 7.81 14.12
N SER A 76 2.95 6.89 13.61
CA SER A 76 3.39 5.80 12.73
C SER A 76 3.40 6.17 11.25
N GLY A 77 2.86 7.34 10.88
CA GLY A 77 2.68 7.75 9.48
C GLY A 77 1.69 6.87 8.71
N SER A 78 0.85 6.10 9.40
CA SER A 78 -0.06 5.13 8.78
C SER A 78 -1.28 5.81 8.19
N HIS A 79 -1.12 6.33 6.97
CA HIS A 79 -2.21 6.86 6.15
C HIS A 79 -2.50 5.90 5.00
N TYR A 80 -3.77 5.48 4.89
CA TYR A 80 -4.22 4.73 3.73
C TYR A 80 -4.31 5.66 2.52
N THR A 81 -3.73 5.26 1.40
CA THR A 81 -3.83 5.99 0.13
C THR A 81 -5.06 5.51 -0.63
N PRO A 82 -6.14 6.31 -0.73
CA PRO A 82 -7.35 5.91 -1.45
C PRO A 82 -7.07 5.71 -2.95
N ARG A 83 -7.94 4.93 -3.60
CA ARG A 83 -7.81 4.61 -5.04
C ARG A 83 -7.75 5.85 -5.92
N THR A 84 -8.49 6.90 -5.56
CA THR A 84 -8.49 8.20 -6.25
C THR A 84 -7.12 8.86 -6.30
N LEU A 85 -6.21 8.48 -5.40
CA LEU A 85 -4.81 8.91 -5.42
C LEU A 85 -3.89 7.85 -6.06
N THR A 86 -4.07 6.56 -5.74
CA THR A 86 -3.16 5.52 -6.28
C THR A 86 -3.29 5.36 -7.79
N GLU A 87 -4.51 5.36 -8.34
CA GLU A 87 -4.76 5.13 -9.76
C GLU A 87 -4.00 6.09 -10.69
N PRO A 88 -4.15 7.43 -10.56
CA PRO A 88 -3.46 8.35 -11.45
C PRO A 88 -1.94 8.29 -11.31
N ILE A 89 -1.42 8.06 -10.09
CA ILE A 89 0.02 7.97 -9.84
C ILE A 89 0.60 6.72 -10.51
N VAL A 90 -0.03 5.56 -10.32
CA VAL A 90 0.41 4.30 -10.93
C VAL A 90 0.32 4.40 -12.45
N ARG A 91 -0.77 4.99 -12.99
CA ARG A 91 -0.95 5.19 -14.43
C ARG A 91 0.17 6.04 -15.01
N ALA A 92 0.40 7.22 -14.44
CA ALA A 92 1.47 8.14 -14.88
C ALA A 92 2.87 7.51 -14.79
N THR A 93 3.07 6.55 -13.88
CA THR A 93 4.33 5.82 -13.73
C THR A 93 4.48 4.69 -14.76
N LEU A 94 3.43 3.91 -15.00
CA LEU A 94 3.50 2.70 -15.84
C LEU A 94 3.33 3.00 -17.33
N GLU A 95 2.52 3.99 -17.70
CA GLU A 95 2.23 4.35 -19.08
C GLU A 95 3.49 4.59 -19.93
N PRO A 96 4.46 5.43 -19.52
CA PRO A 96 5.68 5.63 -20.31
C PRO A 96 6.53 4.35 -20.41
N LEU A 97 6.55 3.52 -19.37
CA LEU A 97 7.31 2.26 -19.38
C LEU A 97 6.70 1.26 -20.37
N LEU A 98 5.37 1.10 -20.36
CA LEU A 98 4.67 0.23 -21.29
C LEU A 98 4.77 0.76 -22.73
N ALA A 99 4.70 2.08 -22.93
CA ALA A 99 4.89 2.70 -24.23
C ALA A 99 6.27 2.40 -24.84
N ARG A 100 7.34 2.47 -24.03
CA ARG A 100 8.71 2.13 -24.48
C ARG A 100 8.89 0.66 -24.85
N LEU A 101 8.05 -0.22 -24.32
CA LEU A 101 8.07 -1.64 -24.64
C LEU A 101 7.19 -2.00 -25.85
N ARG A 102 6.42 -1.06 -26.39
CA ARG A 102 5.60 -1.29 -27.59
C ARG A 102 6.48 -1.56 -28.81
N GLY A 103 5.96 -2.39 -29.71
CA GLY A 103 6.63 -2.74 -30.96
C GLY A 103 6.57 -1.61 -32.02
N PRO A 104 7.25 -1.80 -33.17
CA PRO A 104 7.39 -0.80 -34.24
C PRO A 104 6.09 -0.19 -34.80
N ASP A 105 4.94 -0.82 -34.55
CA ASP A 105 3.62 -0.38 -35.06
C ASP A 105 2.64 -0.02 -33.93
N GLY A 106 3.14 0.35 -32.75
CA GLY A 106 2.31 0.58 -31.56
C GLY A 106 1.73 -0.70 -30.94
N ARG A 107 2.14 -1.87 -31.46
CA ARG A 107 1.72 -3.18 -30.95
C ARG A 107 2.04 -3.29 -29.46
N PRO A 108 1.14 -3.87 -28.64
CA PRO A 108 1.38 -4.02 -27.21
C PRO A 108 2.69 -4.76 -26.91
N PRO A 109 3.33 -4.52 -25.75
CA PRO A 109 4.50 -5.28 -25.32
C PRO A 109 4.25 -6.79 -25.35
N ARG A 110 5.28 -7.60 -25.54
CA ARG A 110 5.10 -9.06 -25.37
C ARG A 110 4.79 -9.38 -23.91
N PRO A 111 3.96 -10.41 -23.64
CA PRO A 111 3.67 -10.86 -22.28
C PRO A 111 4.92 -11.07 -21.42
N ALA A 112 5.98 -11.65 -22.00
CA ALA A 112 7.24 -11.87 -21.31
C ALA A 112 7.88 -10.57 -20.81
N GLN A 113 7.84 -9.49 -21.61
CA GLN A 113 8.43 -8.19 -21.23
C GLN A 113 7.67 -7.56 -20.06
N ILE A 114 6.34 -7.70 -20.02
CA ILE A 114 5.52 -7.23 -18.90
C ILE A 114 5.84 -8.03 -17.63
N LEU A 115 5.96 -9.36 -17.75
CA LEU A 115 6.28 -10.27 -16.64
C LEU A 115 7.73 -10.17 -16.13
N GLU A 116 8.58 -9.44 -16.83
CA GLU A 116 9.95 -9.10 -16.42
C GLU A 116 10.03 -7.80 -15.61
N LEU A 117 8.99 -6.95 -15.65
CA LEU A 117 8.94 -5.73 -14.85
C LEU A 117 9.01 -6.05 -13.35
N LYS A 118 9.73 -5.21 -12.61
CA LYS A 118 9.87 -5.30 -11.15
C LYS A 118 9.42 -3.98 -10.53
N VAL A 119 8.29 -4.03 -9.84
CA VAL A 119 7.70 -2.91 -9.10
C VAL A 119 7.95 -3.14 -7.62
N CYS A 120 8.61 -2.19 -6.97
CA CYS A 120 8.93 -2.26 -5.55
C CYS A 120 8.26 -1.10 -4.82
N ASP A 121 7.54 -1.41 -3.75
CA ASP A 121 7.04 -0.42 -2.79
C ASP A 121 7.76 -0.59 -1.43
N PRO A 122 8.75 0.27 -1.11
CA PRO A 122 9.56 0.15 0.10
C PRO A 122 8.86 0.63 1.37
N ALA A 123 7.63 1.14 1.28
CA ALA A 123 6.83 1.56 2.43
C ALA A 123 5.35 1.23 2.13
N MET A 124 5.10 -0.04 1.82
CA MET A 124 3.88 -0.45 1.13
C MET A 124 2.60 -0.25 1.95
N GLY A 125 2.71 -0.15 3.27
CA GLY A 125 1.56 -0.15 4.17
C GLY A 125 0.67 -1.36 3.88
N SER A 126 -0.61 -1.11 3.65
CA SER A 126 -1.60 -2.13 3.26
C SER A 126 -1.54 -2.53 1.78
N GLY A 127 -0.53 -2.11 1.02
CA GLY A 127 -0.30 -2.49 -0.37
C GLY A 127 -1.17 -1.77 -1.40
N ALA A 128 -1.68 -0.57 -1.12
CA ALA A 128 -2.62 0.13 -2.00
C ALA A 128 -2.03 0.40 -3.41
N PHE A 129 -0.77 0.87 -3.48
CA PHE A 129 -0.05 1.06 -4.75
C PHE A 129 0.22 -0.27 -5.46
N LEU A 130 0.62 -1.31 -4.73
CA LEU A 130 0.87 -2.63 -5.29
C LEU A 130 -0.40 -3.26 -5.87
N VAL A 131 -1.54 -3.12 -5.18
CA VAL A 131 -2.85 -3.56 -5.67
C VAL A 131 -3.23 -2.84 -6.96
N GLU A 132 -3.01 -1.53 -7.02
CA GLU A 132 -3.33 -0.76 -8.22
C GLU A 132 -2.39 -1.09 -9.39
N ALA A 133 -1.08 -1.24 -9.13
CA ALA A 133 -0.12 -1.73 -10.11
C ALA A 133 -0.48 -3.13 -10.61
N CYS A 134 -0.97 -4.01 -9.73
CA CYS A 134 -1.44 -5.35 -10.09
C CYS A 134 -2.58 -5.29 -11.11
N ARG A 135 -3.54 -4.37 -10.92
CA ARG A 135 -4.67 -4.20 -11.84
C ARG A 135 -4.18 -3.73 -13.20
N GLN A 136 -3.45 -2.62 -13.23
CA GLN A 136 -3.03 -1.99 -14.49
C GLN A 136 -2.08 -2.87 -15.31
N LEU A 137 -1.11 -3.54 -14.65
CA LEU A 137 -0.24 -4.49 -15.33
C LEU A 137 -0.96 -5.78 -15.73
N GLY A 138 -1.98 -6.20 -14.97
CA GLY A 138 -2.83 -7.33 -15.34
C GLY A 138 -3.63 -7.05 -16.61
N ASP A 139 -4.21 -5.85 -16.70
CA ASP A 139 -4.96 -5.40 -17.88
C ASP A 139 -4.01 -5.28 -19.10
N ALA A 140 -2.80 -4.76 -18.91
CA ALA A 140 -1.77 -4.71 -19.96
C ALA A 140 -1.30 -6.10 -20.42
N LEU A 141 -1.21 -7.06 -19.48
CA LEU A 141 -0.84 -8.44 -19.78
C LEU A 141 -1.92 -9.15 -20.60
N LEU A 142 -3.20 -8.89 -20.32
CA LEU A 142 -4.32 -9.37 -21.13
C LEU A 142 -4.27 -8.81 -22.56
N GLU A 143 -4.09 -7.48 -22.69
CA GLU A 143 -3.93 -6.83 -23.99
C GLU A 143 -2.79 -7.48 -24.79
N ALA A 144 -1.67 -7.77 -24.12
CA ALA A 144 -0.53 -8.47 -24.72
C ALA A 144 -0.85 -9.91 -25.14
N TRP A 145 -1.53 -10.70 -24.30
CA TRP A 145 -1.92 -12.07 -24.66
C TRP A 145 -2.79 -12.10 -25.92
N HIS A 146 -3.82 -11.26 -25.95
CA HIS A 146 -4.74 -11.19 -27.08
C HIS A 146 -4.05 -10.68 -28.35
N ALA A 147 -3.20 -9.65 -28.22
CA ALA A 147 -2.49 -9.09 -29.37
C ALA A 147 -1.41 -10.01 -29.96
N HIS A 148 -0.84 -10.93 -29.17
CA HIS A 148 0.21 -11.86 -29.61
C HIS A 148 -0.28 -13.29 -29.81
N GLY A 149 -1.50 -13.63 -29.40
CA GLY A 149 -2.00 -15.01 -29.40
C GLY A 149 -1.24 -15.90 -28.41
N GLU A 150 -0.72 -15.31 -27.34
CA GLU A 150 0.15 -15.93 -26.34
C GLU A 150 -0.61 -16.19 -25.01
N THR A 151 -1.94 -16.33 -25.06
CA THR A 151 -2.74 -16.67 -23.88
C THR A 151 -2.30 -18.03 -23.32
N PRO A 152 -1.87 -18.11 -22.05
CA PRO A 152 -1.48 -19.37 -21.43
C PRO A 152 -2.68 -20.28 -21.21
N PRO A 153 -2.48 -21.59 -20.95
CA PRO A 153 -3.57 -22.46 -20.52
C PRO A 153 -4.08 -22.00 -19.14
N ILE A 154 -5.29 -21.44 -19.11
CA ILE A 154 -5.93 -20.95 -17.89
C ILE A 154 -6.77 -22.09 -17.28
N PRO A 155 -6.69 -22.33 -15.95
CA PRO A 155 -7.56 -23.28 -15.27
C PRO A 155 -9.05 -23.01 -15.53
N ALA A 156 -9.85 -24.06 -15.70
CA ALA A 156 -11.27 -23.92 -16.09
C ALA A 156 -12.14 -23.22 -15.04
N ASP A 157 -11.65 -23.14 -13.79
CA ASP A 157 -12.26 -22.49 -12.65
C ASP A 157 -11.81 -21.03 -12.45
N GLU A 158 -10.95 -20.51 -13.32
CA GLU A 158 -10.40 -19.16 -13.25
C GLU A 158 -10.74 -18.29 -14.46
N ASP A 159 -10.90 -16.99 -14.21
CA ASP A 159 -11.07 -15.96 -15.24
C ASP A 159 -9.69 -15.44 -15.72
N GLU A 160 -9.58 -15.04 -16.99
CA GLU A 160 -8.30 -14.57 -17.56
C GLU A 160 -7.72 -13.38 -16.79
N VAL A 161 -8.57 -12.45 -16.33
CA VAL A 161 -8.16 -11.27 -15.55
C VAL A 161 -7.57 -11.69 -14.22
N VAL A 162 -8.21 -12.66 -13.57
CA VAL A 162 -7.77 -13.21 -12.29
C VAL A 162 -6.40 -13.88 -12.45
N PHE A 163 -6.25 -14.69 -13.50
CA PHE A 163 -5.01 -15.38 -13.82
C PHE A 163 -3.86 -14.40 -14.13
N ALA A 164 -4.12 -13.38 -14.96
CA ALA A 164 -3.16 -12.33 -15.30
C ALA A 164 -2.66 -11.58 -14.05
N ARG A 165 -3.59 -11.13 -13.20
CA ARG A 165 -3.26 -10.43 -11.96
C ARG A 165 -2.43 -11.30 -11.02
N ARG A 166 -2.74 -12.60 -10.90
CA ARG A 166 -1.95 -13.53 -10.10
C ARG A 166 -0.51 -13.64 -10.60
N LEU A 167 -0.30 -13.74 -11.91
CA LEU A 167 1.05 -13.79 -12.48
C LEU A 167 1.83 -12.51 -12.21
N ILE A 168 1.19 -11.35 -12.35
CA ILE A 168 1.78 -10.05 -12.00
C ILE A 168 2.15 -10.01 -10.51
N ALA A 169 1.25 -10.38 -9.63
CA ALA A 169 1.48 -10.35 -8.19
C ALA A 169 2.66 -11.27 -7.78
N GLN A 170 2.80 -12.43 -8.42
CA GLN A 170 3.88 -13.38 -8.13
C GLN A 170 5.26 -12.97 -8.66
N ARG A 171 5.28 -12.34 -9.84
CA ARG A 171 6.52 -12.13 -10.60
C ARG A 171 7.00 -10.68 -10.58
N CYS A 172 6.10 -9.73 -10.49
CA CYS A 172 6.38 -8.33 -10.72
C CYS A 172 6.35 -7.47 -9.47
N LEU A 173 5.55 -7.83 -8.46
CA LEU A 173 5.32 -6.97 -7.30
C LEU A 173 6.18 -7.37 -6.11
N TYR A 174 6.80 -6.39 -5.46
CA TYR A 174 7.64 -6.55 -4.29
C TYR A 174 7.34 -5.43 -3.30
N GLY A 175 7.41 -5.71 -2.01
CA GLY A 175 7.16 -4.69 -1.01
C GLY A 175 7.76 -4.97 0.35
N VAL A 176 8.08 -3.89 1.06
CA VAL A 176 8.60 -3.94 2.43
C VAL A 176 7.80 -2.97 3.29
N ASP A 177 7.50 -3.39 4.50
CA ASP A 177 6.94 -2.50 5.52
C ASP A 177 7.48 -2.85 6.91
N ARG A 178 7.66 -1.83 7.75
CA ARG A 178 8.14 -1.96 9.12
C ARG A 178 7.07 -2.47 10.08
N ASN A 179 5.80 -2.28 9.76
CA ASN A 179 4.68 -2.79 10.55
C ASN A 179 4.27 -4.19 10.06
N PRO A 180 4.46 -5.25 10.86
CA PRO A 180 4.10 -6.61 10.43
C PRO A 180 2.61 -6.76 10.11
N VAL A 181 1.72 -6.02 10.77
CA VAL A 181 0.27 -6.04 10.49
C VAL A 181 -0.04 -5.45 9.11
N ALA A 182 0.70 -4.42 8.71
CA ALA A 182 0.54 -3.81 7.39
C ALA A 182 0.96 -4.80 6.28
N VAL A 183 2.06 -5.53 6.50
CA VAL A 183 2.52 -6.59 5.60
C VAL A 183 1.46 -7.66 5.40
N ASP A 184 0.82 -8.12 6.49
CA ASP A 184 -0.23 -9.14 6.39
C ASP A 184 -1.48 -8.60 5.69
N LEU A 185 -1.86 -7.34 5.97
CA LEU A 185 -2.96 -6.68 5.27
C LEU A 185 -2.68 -6.50 3.77
N ALA A 186 -1.44 -6.21 3.38
CA ALA A 186 -1.02 -6.13 1.98
C ALA A 186 -1.13 -7.49 1.27
N LYS A 187 -0.73 -8.59 1.92
CA LYS A 187 -0.90 -9.95 1.37
C LYS A 187 -2.37 -10.28 1.15
N VAL A 188 -3.23 -10.00 2.14
CA VAL A 188 -4.67 -10.22 2.02
C VAL A 188 -5.28 -9.35 0.92
N SER A 189 -4.86 -8.09 0.81
CA SER A 189 -5.36 -7.15 -0.19
C SER A 189 -5.03 -7.60 -1.62
N LEU A 190 -3.79 -8.06 -1.88
CA LEU A 190 -3.43 -8.66 -3.16
C LEU A 190 -4.13 -10.00 -3.40
N TRP A 191 -4.25 -10.84 -2.38
CA TRP A 191 -4.97 -12.12 -2.49
C TRP A 191 -6.42 -11.92 -2.95
N LEU A 192 -7.14 -10.95 -2.37
CA LEU A 192 -8.50 -10.58 -2.77
C LEU A 192 -8.59 -10.10 -4.23
N VAL A 193 -7.59 -9.34 -4.70
CA VAL A 193 -7.54 -8.82 -6.07
C VAL A 193 -7.25 -9.92 -7.09
N THR A 194 -6.48 -10.93 -6.68
CA THR A 194 -6.16 -12.11 -7.47
C THR A 194 -7.16 -13.25 -7.32
N LEU A 195 -8.25 -13.07 -6.55
CA LEU A 195 -9.35 -14.04 -6.33
C LEU A 195 -8.89 -15.50 -6.23
N ALA A 196 -7.72 -15.74 -5.62
CA ALA A 196 -7.05 -17.04 -5.64
C ALA A 196 -7.66 -17.92 -4.54
N LYS A 197 -8.95 -18.29 -4.72
CA LYS A 197 -9.80 -18.96 -3.72
C LYS A 197 -9.15 -20.21 -3.13
N ASP A 198 -8.41 -20.96 -3.95
CA ASP A 198 -7.80 -22.24 -3.56
C ASP A 198 -6.28 -22.16 -3.33
N HIS A 199 -5.68 -20.97 -3.43
CA HIS A 199 -4.24 -20.80 -3.19
C HIS A 199 -3.98 -20.22 -1.81
N ALA A 200 -3.08 -20.87 -1.07
CA ALA A 200 -2.64 -20.36 0.23
C ALA A 200 -2.00 -18.96 0.09
N LEU A 201 -2.25 -18.08 1.06
CA LEU A 201 -1.67 -16.73 1.19
C LEU A 201 -0.12 -16.70 1.13
N THR A 202 0.53 -17.85 1.24
CA THR A 202 1.98 -18.02 1.15
C THR A 202 2.56 -17.69 -0.22
N PHE A 203 1.74 -17.60 -1.28
CA PHE A 203 2.24 -17.31 -2.63
C PHE A 203 2.85 -15.90 -2.80
N LEU A 204 2.66 -15.00 -1.82
CA LEU A 204 3.27 -13.67 -1.79
C LEU A 204 4.36 -13.53 -0.73
N ALA A 205 4.61 -14.59 0.06
CA ALA A 205 5.55 -14.52 1.18
C ALA A 205 6.99 -14.30 0.74
N HIS A 206 7.35 -14.67 -0.50
CA HIS A 206 8.66 -14.38 -1.06
C HIS A 206 8.84 -12.91 -1.44
N ALA A 207 7.75 -12.21 -1.76
CA ALA A 207 7.75 -10.88 -2.36
C ALA A 207 7.43 -9.75 -1.36
N LEU A 208 6.56 -9.99 -0.38
CA LEU A 208 6.17 -9.02 0.64
C LEU A 208 6.84 -9.36 1.98
N ARG A 209 7.73 -8.48 2.44
CA ARG A 209 8.56 -8.72 3.62
C ARG A 209 8.33 -7.70 4.72
N HIS A 210 8.38 -8.17 5.97
CA HIS A 210 8.51 -7.30 7.13
C HIS A 210 9.98 -6.91 7.28
N GLY A 211 10.26 -5.61 7.35
CA GLY A 211 11.62 -5.09 7.45
C GLY A 211 11.68 -3.56 7.48
N ASP A 212 12.87 -3.04 7.74
CA ASP A 212 13.13 -1.60 7.67
C ASP A 212 13.86 -1.28 6.37
N SER A 213 13.16 -0.62 5.44
CA SER A 213 13.69 -0.26 4.13
C SER A 213 14.83 0.77 4.17
N LEU A 214 15.07 1.41 5.32
CA LEU A 214 16.22 2.30 5.51
C LEU A 214 17.50 1.53 5.85
N VAL A 215 17.37 0.29 6.33
CA VAL A 215 18.50 -0.55 6.71
C VAL A 215 18.74 -1.58 5.62
N GLY A 216 19.79 -1.35 4.82
CA GLY A 216 20.17 -2.22 3.72
C GLY A 216 21.44 -3.02 3.98
N LEU A 217 21.66 -4.05 3.16
CA LEU A 217 22.92 -4.76 3.09
C LEU A 217 23.96 -3.92 2.32
N SER A 218 25.22 -3.98 2.75
CA SER A 218 26.36 -3.47 1.98
C SER A 218 26.55 -4.26 0.68
N ARG A 219 27.26 -3.70 -0.30
CA ARG A 219 27.58 -4.39 -1.56
C ARG A 219 28.22 -5.77 -1.32
N LYS A 220 29.12 -5.86 -0.33
CA LYS A 220 29.78 -7.13 0.05
C LYS A 220 28.77 -8.16 0.56
N GLN A 221 27.83 -7.73 1.40
CA GLN A 221 26.78 -8.62 1.94
C GLN A 221 25.80 -9.07 0.85
N ILE A 222 25.47 -8.21 -0.12
CA ILE A 222 24.63 -8.60 -1.26
C ILE A 222 25.39 -9.59 -2.17
N GLU A 223 26.67 -9.32 -2.48
CA GLU A 223 27.52 -10.25 -3.25
C GLU A 223 27.70 -11.61 -2.57
N ALA A 224 27.78 -11.63 -1.24
CA ALA A 224 27.87 -12.84 -0.45
C ALA A 224 26.50 -13.52 -0.26
N PHE A 225 25.40 -12.85 -0.62
CA PHE A 225 24.03 -13.24 -0.30
C PHE A 225 23.85 -13.62 1.18
N HIS A 226 24.54 -12.89 2.07
CA HIS A 226 24.61 -13.22 3.49
C HIS A 226 24.81 -11.96 4.35
N TRP A 227 24.27 -11.97 5.58
CA TRP A 227 24.38 -10.86 6.53
C TRP A 227 25.81 -10.65 7.03
N ASP A 228 26.55 -11.73 7.19
CA ASP A 228 28.00 -11.70 7.45
C ASP A 228 28.74 -11.93 6.11
N PRO A 229 29.47 -10.93 5.58
CA PRO A 229 30.17 -11.06 4.31
C PRO A 229 31.32 -12.08 4.35
N ASP A 230 31.76 -12.47 5.55
CA ASP A 230 32.88 -13.39 5.77
C ASP A 230 32.40 -14.82 6.09
N ALA A 231 31.08 -15.06 6.17
CA ALA A 231 30.50 -16.38 6.40
C ALA A 231 30.75 -17.34 5.21
N PRO A 232 30.73 -18.67 5.46
CA PRO A 232 30.88 -19.66 4.40
C PRO A 232 29.80 -19.47 3.33
N ARG A 233 30.22 -19.18 2.10
CA ARG A 233 29.30 -19.01 0.97
C ARG A 233 28.65 -20.35 0.64
N PHE A 234 27.33 -20.39 0.59
CA PHE A 234 26.59 -21.59 0.20
C PHE A 234 26.87 -21.98 -1.27
N GLU A 235 27.17 -21.00 -2.14
CA GLU A 235 27.43 -21.20 -3.57
C GLU A 235 28.65 -20.40 -4.04
N ALA A 236 29.84 -20.97 -3.83
CA ALA A 236 31.10 -20.35 -4.20
C ALA A 236 31.37 -20.48 -5.72
N GLY A 237 30.96 -19.49 -6.52
CA GLY A 237 31.46 -19.36 -7.89
C GLY A 237 30.62 -18.47 -8.80
N TRP A 238 29.64 -19.06 -9.48
CA TRP A 238 28.98 -18.43 -10.62
C TRP A 238 27.86 -17.46 -10.22
N GLU A 239 27.10 -17.76 -9.17
CA GLU A 239 26.03 -16.89 -8.70
C GLU A 239 26.56 -15.58 -8.09
N SER A 240 27.65 -15.65 -7.32
CA SER A 240 28.30 -14.46 -6.77
C SER A 240 28.84 -13.54 -7.87
N GLU A 241 29.42 -14.10 -8.94
CA GLU A 241 29.93 -13.28 -10.05
C GLU A 241 28.80 -12.65 -10.85
N ARG A 242 27.71 -13.39 -11.11
CA ARG A 242 26.51 -12.83 -11.75
C ARG A 242 25.89 -11.73 -10.90
N THR A 243 25.81 -11.91 -9.58
CA THR A 243 25.32 -10.90 -8.63
C THR A 243 26.21 -9.66 -8.65
N ARG A 244 27.53 -9.83 -8.65
CA ARG A 244 28.48 -8.73 -8.77
C ARG A 244 28.32 -7.95 -10.07
N GLN A 245 28.15 -8.62 -11.20
CA GLN A 245 27.90 -7.98 -12.50
C GLN A 245 26.61 -7.16 -12.48
N HIS A 246 25.52 -7.73 -11.94
CA HIS A 246 24.27 -7.00 -11.77
C HIS A 246 24.41 -5.79 -10.84
N LEU A 247 25.14 -5.92 -9.73
CA LEU A 247 25.40 -4.81 -8.80
C LEU A 247 26.21 -3.68 -9.45
N ARG A 248 27.20 -4.02 -10.27
CA ARG A 248 27.96 -3.02 -11.05
C ARG A 248 27.05 -2.30 -12.03
N LYS A 249 26.29 -3.04 -12.84
CA LYS A 249 25.33 -2.46 -13.79
C LYS A 249 24.30 -1.59 -13.10
N ALA A 250 23.76 -2.02 -11.97
CA ALA A 250 22.80 -1.24 -11.18
C ALA A 250 23.44 0.04 -10.61
N ALA A 251 24.68 -0.03 -10.13
CA ALA A 251 25.41 1.14 -9.64
C ALA A 251 25.70 2.15 -10.76
N GLU A 252 26.10 1.68 -11.95
CA GLU A 252 26.31 2.53 -13.13
C GLU A 252 25.02 3.21 -13.57
N LEU A 253 23.94 2.46 -13.71
CA LEU A 253 22.62 3.01 -14.05
C LEU A 253 22.15 4.03 -13.00
N ARG A 254 22.35 3.75 -11.71
CA ARG A 254 22.01 4.71 -10.64
C ARG A 254 22.85 5.99 -10.73
N SER A 255 24.14 5.88 -11.07
CA SER A 255 24.99 7.07 -11.29
C SER A 255 24.46 7.90 -12.45
N ARG A 256 24.14 7.23 -13.57
CA ARG A 256 23.55 7.88 -14.75
C ARG A 256 22.23 8.59 -14.44
N ILE A 257 21.36 7.96 -13.65
CA ILE A 257 20.09 8.58 -13.22
C ILE A 257 20.35 9.80 -12.33
N ARG A 258 21.31 9.70 -11.39
CA ARG A 258 21.63 10.80 -10.47
C ARG A 258 22.30 11.99 -11.17
N GLU A 259 23.08 11.72 -12.20
CA GLU A 259 23.84 12.70 -12.97
C GLU A 259 23.08 13.17 -14.22
N ALA A 260 21.92 12.60 -14.51
CA ALA A 260 21.05 13.06 -15.58
C ALA A 260 20.53 14.46 -15.23
N ASP A 261 20.73 15.40 -16.16
CA ASP A 261 20.09 16.70 -16.12
C ASP A 261 18.78 16.67 -16.92
N GLU A 262 18.05 17.80 -16.94
CA GLU A 262 16.79 17.94 -17.68
C GLU A 262 16.95 17.80 -19.20
N THR A 263 18.17 17.73 -19.74
CA THR A 263 18.44 17.55 -21.17
C THR A 263 18.51 16.09 -21.60
N VAL A 264 18.56 15.17 -20.64
CA VAL A 264 18.42 13.74 -20.91
C VAL A 264 16.98 13.47 -21.31
N SER A 265 16.75 13.37 -22.61
CA SER A 265 15.45 13.03 -23.18
C SER A 265 14.94 11.70 -22.61
N ASP A 266 13.73 11.72 -22.04
CA ASP A 266 12.96 10.50 -21.73
C ASP A 266 12.56 9.71 -23.00
N TRP A 267 12.83 10.30 -24.18
CA TRP A 267 12.39 9.89 -25.52
C TRP A 267 13.57 9.65 -26.48
#